data_AF-A0A372R5B4-F1
#
_entry.id   AF-A0A372R5B4-F1
#
_cell.length_a   1.000
_cell.length_b   1.000
_cell.length_c   1.000
_cell.angle_alpha   90.00
_cell.angle_beta   90.00
_cell.angle_gamma   90.00
#
_symmetry.space_group_name_H-M   'P 1'
#
loop_
_entity.id
_entity.type
_entity.pdbx_description
1 polymer ?
#
loop_
_entity_poly.entity_id
_entity_poly.type
_entity_poly.pdbx_seq_one_letter_code
_entity_poly.pdbx_strand_id
1 'polypeptide(L)'
;MSLEEMDRFISNDTISLLVKFEIHESIIDAQPIINNPFDKLVNSSRFSDIKFRVIDSKSREKLFYAHKGILASSSSVFEAMLTNGMKETFEDEIQLCQTNHSAFLSLLKFIYTFKVNITSLCDAENLLALADRFAIVSVREECLRYFRLELNLDNVWGIWAIAEKYSCTKTSTTCRDFVALNLDALLDKQSTLHADPNILRLALENDEANANSEEKIYELVVRWANYSYSSDTSSPKNSTNTQVDSLSTTSSQSSSSNASMPSELPESLNENLDDAINYLQLTDNADAGTLNELNKEIDVENDEEDDIDKFPKPWRGDRLAALPSLLNCVRFPIMKKQYICEKVDGNPTIMATDGMKDLVIEAYRHHLMLELPSSVASNRVNHRRRKMKVID
;
A
#
# COMPACT_ATOMS: atom_id res chain seq x y z
N MET A 1 59.48 -13.90 -18.95
CA MET A 1 58.93 -15.20 -18.57
C MET A 1 59.37 -16.18 -19.65
N SER A 2 60.31 -17.07 -19.33
CA SER A 2 60.89 -18.03 -20.28
C SER A 2 59.88 -19.15 -20.60
N LEU A 3 60.03 -19.82 -21.74
CA LEU A 3 59.14 -20.91 -22.18
C LEU A 3 59.00 -22.04 -21.14
N GLU A 4 60.02 -22.26 -20.32
CA GLU A 4 60.04 -23.26 -19.25
C GLU A 4 59.11 -22.90 -18.06
N GLU A 5 58.70 -21.64 -17.91
CA GLU A 5 57.78 -21.20 -16.86
C GLU A 5 56.30 -21.38 -17.26
N MET A 6 55.99 -21.52 -18.56
CA MET A 6 54.63 -21.75 -19.04
C MET A 6 54.13 -23.17 -18.79
N ASP A 7 55.00 -24.18 -18.82
CA ASP A 7 54.63 -25.59 -18.58
C ASP A 7 54.14 -25.85 -17.15
N ARG A 8 54.39 -24.95 -16.19
CA ARG A 8 53.79 -25.03 -14.84
C ARG A 8 52.32 -24.64 -14.79
N PHE A 9 51.81 -23.89 -15.77
CA PHE A 9 50.43 -23.41 -15.80
C PHE A 9 49.48 -24.31 -16.59
N ILE A 10 50.01 -25.36 -17.22
CA ILE A 10 49.25 -26.36 -17.98
C ILE A 10 49.39 -27.69 -17.25
N SER A 11 48.47 -27.95 -16.32
CA SER A 11 48.28 -29.29 -15.76
C SER A 11 46.84 -29.71 -16.00
N ASN A 12 46.64 -30.83 -16.71
CA ASN A 12 45.35 -31.46 -16.98
C ASN A 12 44.33 -30.55 -17.72
N ASP A 13 44.62 -30.20 -18.98
CA ASP A 13 43.70 -29.51 -19.91
C ASP A 13 43.07 -28.18 -19.42
N THR A 14 43.59 -27.61 -18.35
CA THR A 14 43.10 -26.35 -17.77
C THR A 14 44.25 -25.37 -17.60
N ILE A 15 44.11 -24.21 -18.24
CA ILE A 15 45.06 -23.10 -18.12
C ILE A 15 44.57 -22.19 -16.99
N SER A 16 45.34 -22.08 -15.92
CA SER A 16 45.03 -21.18 -14.80
C SER A 16 45.81 -19.87 -14.95
N LEU A 17 45.16 -18.83 -15.46
CA LEU A 17 45.73 -17.48 -15.54
C LEU A 17 45.43 -16.69 -14.27
N LEU A 18 46.45 -16.37 -13.48
CA LEU A 18 46.33 -15.42 -12.37
C LEU A 18 46.46 -13.99 -12.93
N VAL A 19 45.33 -13.36 -13.27
CA VAL A 19 45.30 -11.97 -13.74
C VAL A 19 45.21 -11.03 -12.54
N LYS A 20 46.28 -10.28 -12.27
CA LYS A 20 46.27 -9.18 -11.30
C LYS A 20 45.81 -7.91 -12.01
N PHE A 21 44.58 -7.47 -11.75
CA PHE A 21 44.12 -6.14 -12.15
C PHE A 21 44.61 -5.12 -11.13
N GLU A 22 45.61 -4.32 -11.49
CA GLU A 22 45.89 -3.06 -10.80
C GLU A 22 45.12 -1.96 -11.53
N ILE A 23 44.01 -1.54 -10.92
CA ILE A 23 43.32 -0.32 -11.31
C ILE A 23 44.24 0.81 -10.86
N HIS A 24 45.07 1.31 -11.77
CA HIS A 24 45.66 2.63 -11.57
C HIS A 24 44.49 3.61 -11.55
N GLU A 25 44.21 4.21 -10.40
CA GLU A 25 43.32 5.36 -10.29
C GLU A 25 43.89 6.45 -11.21
N SER A 26 43.41 6.49 -12.45
CA SER A 26 43.51 7.66 -13.29
C SER A 26 42.94 8.81 -12.48
N ILE A 27 43.53 10.00 -12.60
CA ILE A 27 43.06 11.25 -12.02
C ILE A 27 41.62 11.49 -12.53
N ILE A 28 40.63 10.94 -11.82
CA ILE A 28 39.22 11.24 -12.07
C ILE A 28 39.01 12.53 -11.31
N ASP A 29 38.96 13.66 -12.03
CA ASP A 29 38.45 14.90 -11.45
C ASP A 29 37.16 14.55 -10.70
N ALA A 30 37.09 14.90 -9.41
CA ALA A 30 35.91 14.66 -8.60
C ALA A 30 34.70 15.21 -9.38
N GLN A 31 33.66 14.39 -9.53
CA GLN A 31 32.47 14.78 -10.29
C GLN A 31 31.97 16.14 -9.79
N PRO A 32 31.72 17.11 -10.68
CA PRO A 32 31.28 18.43 -10.26
C PRO A 32 29.96 18.30 -9.49
N ILE A 33 29.90 18.93 -8.33
CA ILE A 33 28.68 18.93 -7.50
C ILE A 33 27.68 19.87 -8.18
N ILE A 34 26.77 19.30 -8.96
CA ILE A 34 25.66 20.05 -9.57
C ILE A 34 24.56 20.19 -8.51
N ASN A 35 24.46 21.38 -7.93
CA ASN A 35 23.38 21.71 -6.99
C ASN A 35 22.10 22.04 -7.77
N ASN A 36 20.98 21.46 -7.34
CA ASN A 36 19.69 21.80 -7.92
C ASN A 36 19.22 23.17 -7.37
N PRO A 37 19.03 24.20 -8.21
CA PRO A 37 18.60 25.52 -7.75
C PRO A 37 17.17 25.54 -7.18
N PHE A 38 16.33 24.57 -7.55
CA PHE A 38 14.93 24.46 -7.11
C PHE A 38 14.77 23.89 -5.70
N ASP A 39 15.84 23.36 -5.08
CA ASP A 39 15.79 22.76 -3.75
C ASP A 39 15.29 23.76 -2.68
N LYS A 40 15.66 25.04 -2.83
CA LYS A 40 15.22 26.13 -1.94
C LYS A 40 13.76 26.55 -2.13
N LEU A 41 13.12 26.12 -3.22
CA LEU A 41 11.74 26.46 -3.55
C LEU A 41 10.74 25.40 -3.08
N VAL A 42 11.23 24.24 -2.63
CA VAL A 42 10.38 23.19 -2.06
C VAL A 42 9.67 23.73 -0.82
N ASN A 43 8.33 23.66 -0.83
CA ASN A 43 7.49 24.13 0.26
C ASN A 43 7.79 25.56 0.75
N SER A 44 8.26 26.42 -0.15
CA SER A 44 8.57 27.82 0.15
C SER A 44 7.40 28.70 -0.25
N SER A 45 7.03 29.65 0.60
CA SER A 45 6.03 30.69 0.27
C SER A 45 6.55 31.71 -0.75
N ARG A 46 7.86 31.71 -1.00
CA ARG A 46 8.49 32.65 -1.92
C ARG A 46 8.16 32.27 -3.36
N PHE A 47 7.51 33.18 -4.08
CA PHE A 47 7.03 33.00 -5.46
C PHE A 47 5.98 31.89 -5.64
N SER A 48 5.48 31.30 -4.56
CA SER A 48 4.39 30.32 -4.65
C SER A 48 3.10 31.01 -5.11
N ASP A 49 2.50 30.47 -6.15
CA ASP A 49 1.23 30.89 -6.74
C ASP A 49 0.10 29.90 -6.42
N ILE A 50 0.37 28.86 -5.62
CA ILE A 50 -0.62 27.91 -5.13
C ILE A 50 -0.26 27.33 -3.76
N LYS A 51 -1.30 27.01 -2.99
CA LYS A 51 -1.21 26.36 -1.68
C LYS A 51 -2.05 25.09 -1.65
N PHE A 52 -1.59 24.06 -0.95
CA PHE A 52 -2.32 22.84 -0.71
C PHE A 52 -2.67 22.73 0.77
N ARG A 53 -3.96 22.65 1.09
CA ARG A 53 -4.46 22.27 2.42
C ARG A 53 -4.59 20.76 2.48
N VAL A 54 -3.61 20.11 3.08
CA VAL A 54 -3.57 18.64 3.18
C VAL A 54 -4.15 18.22 4.52
N ILE A 55 -5.21 17.42 4.46
CA ILE A 55 -5.92 16.88 5.62
C ILE A 55 -5.61 15.39 5.73
N ASP A 56 -4.94 15.00 6.81
CA ASP A 56 -4.58 13.62 7.12
C ASP A 56 -5.80 12.80 7.60
N SER A 57 -5.68 11.49 7.70
CA SER A 57 -6.71 10.58 8.20
C SER A 57 -7.18 10.90 9.63
N LYS A 58 -6.34 11.57 10.42
CA LYS A 58 -6.67 12.06 11.78
C LYS A 58 -7.34 13.45 11.78
N SER A 59 -7.78 13.95 10.63
CA SER A 59 -8.31 15.32 10.46
C SER A 59 -7.32 16.43 10.84
N ARG A 60 -6.01 16.14 10.84
CA ARG A 60 -4.94 17.15 11.01
C ARG A 60 -4.73 17.88 9.69
N GLU A 61 -4.72 19.21 9.71
CA GLU A 61 -4.50 20.02 8.53
C GLU A 61 -3.07 20.59 8.49
N LYS A 62 -2.44 20.56 7.31
CA LYS A 62 -1.15 21.21 7.06
C LYS A 62 -1.16 21.91 5.71
N LEU A 63 -0.60 23.12 5.67
CA LEU A 63 -0.47 23.91 4.45
C LEU A 63 0.89 23.67 3.79
N PHE A 64 0.86 23.48 2.47
CA PHE A 64 2.05 23.33 1.64
C PHE A 64 2.04 24.35 0.51
N TYR A 65 3.19 24.96 0.23
CA TYR A 65 3.34 25.97 -0.82
C TYR A 65 4.00 25.35 -2.05
N ALA A 66 3.51 25.69 -3.24
CA ALA A 66 4.06 25.19 -4.49
C ALA A 66 3.89 26.19 -5.65
N HIS A 67 4.36 25.79 -6.82
CA HIS A 67 4.40 26.62 -8.03
C HIS A 67 3.63 25.90 -9.17
N LYS A 68 2.57 26.53 -9.69
CA LYS A 68 1.65 25.97 -10.71
C LYS A 68 2.41 25.46 -11.93
N GLY A 69 3.36 26.25 -12.44
CA GLY A 69 4.17 25.87 -13.61
C GLY A 69 5.01 24.61 -13.41
N ILE A 70 5.64 24.45 -12.24
CA ILE A 70 6.46 23.27 -11.93
C ILE A 70 5.56 22.03 -11.79
N LEU A 71 4.44 22.16 -11.08
CA LEU A 71 3.48 21.07 -10.90
C LEU A 71 2.89 20.59 -12.22
N ALA A 72 2.42 21.53 -13.06
CA ALA A 72 1.86 21.22 -14.37
C ALA A 72 2.88 20.53 -15.28
N SER A 73 4.16 20.96 -15.26
CA SER A 73 5.21 20.31 -16.06
C SER A 73 5.52 18.87 -15.61
N SER A 74 5.24 18.53 -14.35
CA SER A 74 5.61 17.25 -13.75
C SER A 74 4.48 16.22 -13.72
N SER A 75 3.23 16.66 -13.90
CA SER A 75 2.04 15.81 -13.82
C SER A 75 0.95 16.34 -14.74
N SER A 76 0.45 15.47 -15.61
CA SER A 76 -0.73 15.76 -16.45
C SER A 76 -2.00 16.00 -15.63
N VAL A 77 -2.10 15.43 -14.42
CA VAL A 77 -3.22 15.66 -13.50
C VAL A 77 -3.16 17.08 -12.94
N PHE A 78 -1.98 17.54 -12.51
CA PHE A 78 -1.82 18.93 -12.08
C PHE A 78 -2.01 19.90 -13.25
N GLU A 79 -1.50 19.59 -14.44
CA GLU A 79 -1.74 20.40 -15.63
C GLU A 79 -3.24 20.56 -15.90
N ALA A 80 -3.98 19.45 -15.97
CA ALA A 80 -5.42 19.47 -16.18
C ALA A 80 -6.17 20.22 -15.07
N MET A 81 -5.81 19.98 -13.81
CA MET A 81 -6.40 20.63 -12.64
C MET A 81 -6.22 22.15 -12.67
N LEU A 82 -5.11 22.65 -13.21
CA LEU A 82 -4.74 24.06 -13.21
C LEU A 82 -5.07 24.80 -14.51
N THR A 83 -5.47 24.10 -15.58
CA THR A 83 -5.71 24.69 -16.90
C THR A 83 -7.13 24.50 -17.43
N ASN A 84 -7.91 23.56 -16.90
CA ASN A 84 -9.24 23.20 -17.45
C ASN A 84 -10.37 24.21 -17.17
N GLY A 85 -10.06 25.42 -16.70
CA GLY A 85 -11.08 26.44 -16.38
C GLY A 85 -12.09 26.04 -15.29
N MET A 86 -11.78 25.03 -14.47
CA MET A 86 -12.59 24.63 -13.32
C MET A 86 -12.31 25.52 -12.11
N LYS A 87 -12.99 25.28 -10.98
CA LYS A 87 -12.88 26.07 -9.75
C LYS A 87 -11.42 26.19 -9.30
N GLU A 88 -10.68 25.08 -9.39
CA GLU A 88 -9.28 24.94 -9.02
C GLU A 88 -8.34 25.80 -9.89
N THR A 89 -8.74 26.16 -11.11
CA THR A 89 -7.98 27.07 -11.98
C THR A 89 -7.92 28.49 -11.40
N PHE A 90 -9.01 28.91 -10.74
CA PHE A 90 -9.16 30.26 -10.17
C PHE A 90 -8.89 30.30 -8.67
N GLU A 91 -8.76 29.15 -8.03
CA GLU A 91 -8.39 29.04 -6.62
C GLU A 91 -6.87 29.00 -6.45
N ASP A 92 -6.39 29.74 -5.46
CA ASP A 92 -4.98 29.71 -5.05
C ASP A 92 -4.75 28.70 -3.90
N GLU A 93 -5.80 27.97 -3.52
CA GLU A 93 -5.77 26.96 -2.47
C GLU A 93 -6.53 25.69 -2.90
N ILE A 94 -5.86 24.54 -2.86
CA ILE A 94 -6.43 23.23 -3.18
C ILE A 94 -6.48 22.37 -1.91
N GLN A 95 -7.65 21.80 -1.62
CA GLN A 95 -7.82 20.90 -0.48
C GLN A 95 -7.60 19.44 -0.89
N LEU A 96 -6.72 18.74 -0.17
CA LEU A 96 -6.44 17.32 -0.33
C LEU A 96 -6.81 16.56 0.94
N CYS A 97 -7.93 15.83 0.90
CA CYS A 97 -8.36 14.99 2.02
C CYS A 97 -7.69 13.61 2.02
N GLN A 98 -7.63 12.98 3.20
CA GLN A 98 -7.12 11.62 3.42
C GLN A 98 -5.72 11.42 2.84
N THR A 99 -4.85 12.41 3.03
CA THR A 99 -3.51 12.42 2.45
C THR A 99 -2.48 12.61 3.56
N ASN A 100 -1.52 11.68 3.64
CA ASN A 100 -0.45 11.77 4.60
C ASN A 100 0.49 12.95 4.27
N HIS A 101 0.82 13.75 5.29
CA HIS A 101 1.62 14.97 5.14
C HIS A 101 3.06 14.69 4.71
N SER A 102 3.71 13.67 5.27
CA SER A 102 5.11 13.34 4.95
C SER A 102 5.22 12.81 3.52
N ALA A 103 4.27 11.96 3.10
CA ALA A 103 4.21 11.44 1.73
C ALA A 103 3.97 12.55 0.70
N PHE A 104 3.08 13.51 0.98
CA PHE A 104 2.86 14.66 0.10
C PHE A 104 4.10 15.55 0.00
N LEU A 105 4.77 15.82 1.12
CA LEU A 105 6.03 16.56 1.11
C LEU A 105 7.13 15.83 0.31
N SER A 106 7.22 14.51 0.43
CA SER A 106 8.16 13.68 -0.34
C SER A 106 7.86 13.72 -1.84
N LEU A 107 6.58 13.68 -2.23
CA LEU A 107 6.19 13.88 -3.63
C LEU A 107 6.56 15.28 -4.12
N LEU A 108 6.30 16.32 -3.33
CA LEU A 108 6.67 17.69 -3.68
C LEU A 108 8.18 17.85 -3.82
N LYS A 109 8.97 17.28 -2.90
CA LYS A 109 10.44 17.22 -3.01
C LYS A 109 10.86 16.56 -4.32
N PHE A 110 10.25 15.45 -4.69
CA PHE A 110 10.55 14.78 -5.95
C PHE A 110 10.28 15.68 -7.16
N ILE A 111 9.14 16.38 -7.19
CA ILE A 111 8.78 17.26 -8.31
C ILE A 111 9.84 18.35 -8.57
N TYR A 112 10.49 18.85 -7.52
CA TYR A 112 11.50 19.92 -7.66
C TYR A 112 12.92 19.34 -7.83
N THR A 113 13.21 18.20 -7.21
CA THR A 113 14.57 17.68 -7.08
C THR A 113 14.88 16.47 -7.95
N PHE A 114 13.85 15.80 -8.46
CA PHE A 114 13.88 14.48 -9.09
C PHE A 114 14.49 13.38 -8.21
N LYS A 115 14.56 13.60 -6.89
CA LYS A 115 15.05 12.62 -5.91
C LYS A 115 13.88 12.12 -5.07
N VAL A 116 13.78 10.79 -4.97
CA VAL A 116 12.86 10.12 -4.05
C VAL A 116 13.69 9.48 -2.95
N ASN A 117 13.29 9.67 -1.69
CA ASN A 117 13.85 8.93 -0.57
C ASN A 117 12.71 8.15 0.08
N ILE A 118 12.81 6.82 0.07
CA ILE A 118 11.83 5.91 0.68
C ILE A 118 12.49 5.29 1.89
N THR A 119 11.94 5.58 3.07
CA THR A 119 12.49 5.19 4.37
C THR A 119 11.82 3.95 4.95
N SER A 120 10.55 3.71 4.63
CA SER A 120 9.76 2.60 5.15
C SER A 120 8.75 2.06 4.13
N LEU A 121 8.21 0.87 4.38
CA LEU A 121 7.13 0.28 3.56
C LEU A 121 5.81 1.07 3.67
N CYS A 122 5.53 1.69 4.83
CA CYS A 122 4.38 2.57 5.02
C CYS A 122 4.52 3.84 4.15
N ASP A 123 5.70 4.46 4.18
CA ASP A 123 5.99 5.63 3.35
C ASP A 123 5.90 5.29 1.86
N ALA A 124 6.41 4.12 1.45
CA ALA A 124 6.29 3.63 0.08
C ALA A 124 4.83 3.47 -0.35
N GLU A 125 3.95 2.96 0.51
CA GLU A 125 2.52 2.79 0.21
C GLU A 125 1.82 4.14 0.07
N ASN A 126 2.05 5.05 1.01
CA ASN A 126 1.45 6.39 1.00
C ASN A 126 1.94 7.20 -0.21
N LEU A 127 3.24 7.12 -0.53
CA LEU A 127 3.81 7.78 -1.69
C LEU A 127 3.31 7.17 -3.01
N LEU A 128 3.18 5.84 -3.09
CA LEU A 128 2.59 5.16 -4.25
C LEU A 128 1.15 5.62 -4.48
N ALA A 129 0.35 5.76 -3.42
CA ALA A 129 -1.03 6.24 -3.52
C ALA A 129 -1.11 7.64 -4.14
N LEU A 130 -0.19 8.54 -3.76
CA LEU A 130 -0.12 9.88 -4.32
C LEU A 130 0.44 9.91 -5.73
N ALA A 131 1.48 9.12 -6.00
CA ALA A 131 2.06 9.00 -7.33
C ALA A 131 1.04 8.49 -8.35
N ASP A 132 0.19 7.54 -7.97
CA ASP A 132 -0.90 7.06 -8.80
C ASP A 132 -2.00 8.12 -8.97
N ARG A 133 -2.42 8.77 -7.87
CA ARG A 133 -3.44 9.86 -7.88
C ARG A 133 -3.05 11.02 -8.79
N PHE A 134 -1.78 11.42 -8.78
CA PHE A 134 -1.26 12.52 -9.59
C PHE A 134 -0.57 12.05 -10.88
N ALA A 135 -0.70 10.78 -11.25
CA ALA A 135 -0.12 10.20 -12.46
C ALA A 135 1.39 10.46 -12.67
N ILE A 136 2.18 10.42 -11.59
CA ILE A 136 3.64 10.58 -11.63
C ILE A 136 4.30 9.20 -11.74
N VAL A 137 4.46 8.74 -12.98
CA VAL A 137 4.89 7.36 -13.31
C VAL A 137 6.25 6.99 -12.73
N SER A 138 7.21 7.93 -12.73
CA SER A 138 8.57 7.70 -12.22
C SER A 138 8.60 7.37 -10.73
N VAL A 139 7.84 8.10 -9.90
CA VAL A 139 7.72 7.84 -8.46
C VAL A 139 6.99 6.52 -8.22
N ARG A 140 5.93 6.26 -8.99
CA ARG A 140 5.18 5.00 -8.92
C ARG A 140 6.10 3.80 -9.17
N GLU A 141 6.88 3.81 -10.24
CA GLU A 141 7.81 2.72 -10.56
C GLU A 141 8.90 2.54 -9.51
N GLU A 142 9.38 3.64 -8.92
CA GLU A 142 10.38 3.59 -7.86
C GLU A 142 9.82 2.98 -6.57
N CYS A 143 8.60 3.33 -6.17
CA CYS A 143 7.92 2.70 -5.04
C CYS A 143 7.71 1.19 -5.29
N LEU A 144 7.28 0.82 -6.50
CA LEU A 144 7.10 -0.59 -6.88
C LEU A 144 8.42 -1.36 -6.91
N ARG A 145 9.52 -0.70 -7.29
CA ARG A 145 10.88 -1.26 -7.24
C ARG A 145 11.30 -1.52 -5.80
N TYR A 146 11.08 -0.54 -4.92
CA TYR A 146 11.36 -0.68 -3.49
C TYR A 146 10.59 -1.86 -2.87
N PHE A 147 9.29 -1.99 -3.15
CA PHE A 147 8.49 -3.12 -2.68
C PHE A 147 9.03 -4.49 -3.13
N ARG A 148 9.55 -4.59 -4.37
CA ARG A 148 10.13 -5.85 -4.85
C ARG A 148 11.46 -6.19 -4.17
N LEU A 149 12.23 -5.19 -3.74
CA LEU A 149 13.51 -5.39 -3.06
C LEU A 149 13.33 -5.78 -1.58
N GLU A 150 12.35 -5.20 -0.92
CA GLU A 150 12.07 -5.45 0.51
C GLU A 150 11.20 -6.69 0.75
N LEU A 151 10.87 -7.44 -0.30
CA LEU A 151 9.92 -8.55 -0.23
C LEU A 151 10.44 -9.72 0.61
N ASN A 152 9.66 -10.12 1.62
CA ASN A 152 10.00 -11.17 2.58
C ASN A 152 8.74 -11.93 3.08
N LEU A 153 8.96 -12.94 3.94
CA LEU A 153 7.88 -13.80 4.45
C LEU A 153 6.88 -13.09 5.38
N ASP A 154 7.26 -11.96 5.97
CA ASP A 154 6.40 -11.18 6.88
C ASP A 154 5.50 -10.20 6.11
N ASN A 155 5.99 -9.66 5.00
CA ASN A 155 5.34 -8.53 4.32
C ASN A 155 4.72 -8.88 2.96
N VAL A 156 4.98 -10.08 2.41
CA VAL A 156 4.52 -10.48 1.07
C VAL A 156 3.03 -10.29 0.85
N TRP A 157 2.19 -10.60 1.84
CA TRP A 157 0.74 -10.48 1.73
C TRP A 157 0.27 -9.02 1.57
N GLY A 158 0.90 -8.09 2.30
CA GLY A 158 0.61 -6.66 2.17
C GLY A 158 1.11 -6.09 0.85
N ILE A 159 2.32 -6.46 0.45
CA ILE A 159 2.89 -6.01 -0.84
C ILE A 159 2.06 -6.53 -2.01
N TRP A 160 1.59 -7.77 -1.94
CA TRP A 160 0.72 -8.33 -2.98
C TRP A 160 -0.65 -7.64 -3.00
N ALA A 161 -1.26 -7.37 -1.85
CA ALA A 161 -2.50 -6.59 -1.79
C ALA A 161 -2.35 -5.21 -2.45
N ILE A 162 -1.23 -4.53 -2.21
CA ILE A 162 -0.90 -3.26 -2.87
C ILE A 162 -0.74 -3.45 -4.39
N ALA A 163 -0.03 -4.48 -4.81
CA ALA A 163 0.18 -4.76 -6.22
C ALA A 163 -1.15 -5.00 -6.96
N GLU A 164 -2.09 -5.73 -6.37
CA GLU A 164 -3.44 -5.90 -6.95
C GLU A 164 -4.23 -4.59 -6.94
N LYS A 165 -4.23 -3.85 -5.81
CA LYS A 165 -4.95 -2.58 -5.68
C LYS A 165 -4.56 -1.57 -6.76
N TYR A 166 -3.27 -1.44 -7.06
CA TYR A 166 -2.75 -0.52 -8.08
C TYR A 166 -2.53 -1.21 -9.45
N SER A 167 -3.07 -2.42 -9.66
CA SER A 167 -2.99 -3.17 -10.93
C SER A 167 -1.56 -3.32 -11.47
N CYS A 168 -0.59 -3.59 -10.60
CA CYS A 168 0.83 -3.68 -10.90
C CYS A 168 1.25 -5.14 -11.17
N THR A 169 1.10 -5.57 -12.42
CA THR A 169 1.29 -6.96 -12.86
C THR A 169 2.69 -7.53 -12.57
N LYS A 170 3.76 -6.74 -12.75
CA LYS A 170 5.14 -7.17 -12.51
C LYS A 170 5.39 -7.49 -11.03
N THR A 171 4.94 -6.61 -10.13
CA THR A 171 5.08 -6.84 -8.68
C THR A 171 4.16 -7.96 -8.22
N SER A 172 2.93 -8.04 -8.73
CA SER A 172 2.00 -9.14 -8.44
C SER A 172 2.59 -10.50 -8.85
N THR A 173 3.15 -10.61 -10.06
CA THR A 173 3.82 -11.84 -10.53
C THR A 173 5.00 -12.21 -9.62
N THR A 174 5.80 -11.23 -9.21
CA THR A 174 6.93 -11.45 -8.29
C THR A 174 6.45 -11.97 -6.93
N CYS A 175 5.38 -11.39 -6.38
CA CYS A 175 4.78 -11.85 -5.12
C CYS A 175 4.23 -13.28 -5.26
N ARG A 176 3.52 -13.56 -6.36
CA ARG A 176 2.95 -14.87 -6.65
C ARG A 176 4.03 -15.95 -6.73
N ASP A 177 5.12 -15.68 -7.45
CA ASP A 177 6.24 -16.61 -7.58
C ASP A 177 6.92 -16.84 -6.23
N PHE A 178 7.11 -15.79 -5.43
CA PHE A 178 7.68 -15.89 -4.08
C PHE A 178 6.80 -16.72 -3.14
N VAL A 179 5.48 -16.52 -3.16
CA VAL A 179 4.53 -17.31 -2.37
C VAL A 179 4.52 -18.76 -2.83
N ALA A 180 4.55 -19.04 -4.14
CA ALA A 180 4.59 -20.40 -4.65
C ALA A 180 5.86 -21.17 -4.22
N LEU A 181 6.99 -20.48 -4.08
CA LEU A 181 8.24 -21.06 -3.60
C LEU A 181 8.23 -21.31 -2.09
N ASN A 182 7.62 -20.41 -1.30
CA ASN A 182 7.69 -20.41 0.17
C ASN A 182 6.37 -20.77 0.87
N LEU A 183 5.39 -21.32 0.15
CA LEU A 183 4.04 -21.54 0.66
C LEU A 183 4.07 -22.33 1.98
N ASP A 184 4.86 -23.39 2.07
CA ASP A 184 4.99 -24.20 3.28
C ASP A 184 5.36 -23.39 4.53
N ALA A 185 6.32 -22.48 4.40
CA ALA A 185 6.73 -21.61 5.51
C ALA A 185 5.67 -20.54 5.82
N LEU A 186 4.96 -20.06 4.80
CA LEU A 186 3.88 -19.08 4.95
C LEU A 186 2.64 -19.68 5.60
N LEU A 187 2.35 -20.97 5.37
CA LEU A 187 1.19 -21.63 5.96
C LEU A 187 1.23 -21.60 7.49
N ASP A 188 2.41 -21.69 8.11
CA ASP A 188 2.54 -21.69 9.57
C ASP A 188 2.63 -20.27 10.17
N LYS A 189 3.05 -19.29 9.36
CA LYS A 189 3.38 -17.93 9.82
C LYS A 189 2.15 -17.10 10.20
N GLN A 190 2.30 -16.24 11.22
CA GLN A 190 1.22 -15.34 11.66
C GLN A 190 0.90 -14.24 10.64
N SER A 191 1.88 -13.82 9.82
CA SER A 191 1.67 -12.81 8.77
C SER A 191 0.54 -13.18 7.80
N THR A 192 0.34 -14.47 7.55
CA THR A 192 -0.74 -14.99 6.68
C THR A 192 -2.13 -14.76 7.27
N LEU A 193 -2.27 -14.62 8.58
CA LEU A 193 -3.54 -14.32 9.24
C LEU A 193 -4.00 -12.86 8.98
N HIS A 194 -3.09 -12.02 8.54
CA HIS A 194 -3.34 -10.62 8.18
C HIS A 194 -3.62 -10.43 6.68
N ALA A 195 -3.48 -11.48 5.88
CA ALA A 195 -3.71 -11.42 4.43
C ALA A 195 -5.18 -11.13 4.09
N ASP A 196 -5.38 -10.36 3.03
CA ASP A 196 -6.70 -10.17 2.41
C ASP A 196 -7.19 -11.50 1.81
N PRO A 197 -8.48 -11.86 1.98
CA PRO A 197 -9.01 -13.13 1.51
C PRO A 197 -8.94 -13.29 -0.01
N ASN A 198 -9.01 -12.21 -0.79
CA ASN A 198 -8.87 -12.30 -2.24
C ASN A 198 -7.45 -12.65 -2.64
N ILE A 199 -6.46 -12.07 -1.95
CA ILE A 199 -5.04 -12.38 -2.18
C ILE A 199 -4.74 -13.80 -1.75
N LEU A 200 -5.26 -14.22 -0.59
CA LEU A 200 -5.12 -15.59 -0.12
C LEU A 200 -5.78 -16.57 -1.09
N ARG A 201 -6.96 -16.25 -1.63
CA ARG A 201 -7.61 -17.03 -2.69
C ARG A 201 -6.72 -17.16 -3.92
N LEU A 202 -6.19 -16.05 -4.44
CA LEU A 202 -5.29 -16.05 -5.60
C LEU A 202 -4.04 -16.91 -5.36
N ALA A 203 -3.49 -16.88 -4.15
CA ALA A 203 -2.38 -17.74 -3.76
C ALA A 203 -2.77 -19.23 -3.72
N LEU A 204 -3.95 -19.55 -3.18
CA LEU A 204 -4.42 -20.92 -3.01
C LEU A 204 -4.96 -21.54 -4.31
N GLU A 205 -5.46 -20.74 -5.25
CA GLU A 205 -5.87 -21.20 -6.59
C GLU A 205 -4.67 -21.57 -7.47
N ASN A 206 -3.47 -21.06 -7.16
CA ASN A 206 -2.29 -21.34 -7.97
C ASN A 206 -1.77 -22.77 -7.75
N ASP A 207 -1.92 -23.60 -8.79
CA ASP A 207 -1.45 -24.99 -8.83
C ASP A 207 0.08 -25.13 -8.79
N GLU A 208 0.81 -24.06 -9.14
CA GLU A 208 2.28 -24.06 -9.16
C GLU A 208 2.89 -24.02 -7.75
N ALA A 209 2.07 -23.67 -6.74
CA ALA A 209 2.43 -23.61 -5.33
C ALA A 209 2.33 -24.99 -4.65
N ASN A 210 3.12 -25.94 -5.16
CA ASN A 210 3.67 -27.10 -4.47
C ASN A 210 2.78 -28.19 -3.82
N ALA A 211 3.38 -29.38 -3.69
CA ALA A 211 2.85 -30.67 -3.22
C ALA A 211 2.47 -30.70 -1.72
N ASN A 212 1.68 -29.73 -1.27
CA ASN A 212 1.32 -29.59 0.12
C ASN A 212 0.16 -30.54 0.47
N SER A 213 0.16 -31.07 1.69
CA SER A 213 -1.01 -31.75 2.24
C SER A 213 -2.14 -30.73 2.35
N GLU A 214 -3.20 -30.89 1.55
CA GLU A 214 -4.44 -30.08 1.60
C GLU A 214 -4.97 -29.89 3.04
N GLU A 215 -4.63 -30.81 3.96
CA GLU A 215 -4.82 -30.73 5.41
C GLU A 215 -4.28 -29.43 6.03
N LYS A 216 -3.06 -29.00 5.67
CA LYS A 216 -2.45 -27.76 6.17
C LYS A 216 -3.14 -26.50 5.61
N ILE A 217 -3.60 -26.57 4.36
CA ILE A 217 -4.32 -25.46 3.72
C ILE A 217 -5.67 -25.30 4.42
N TYR A 218 -6.38 -26.40 4.66
CA TYR A 218 -7.60 -26.40 5.46
C TYR A 218 -7.34 -25.80 6.85
N GLU A 219 -6.32 -26.28 7.58
CA GLU A 219 -5.98 -25.76 8.90
C GLU A 219 -5.68 -24.25 8.89
N LEU A 220 -4.96 -23.75 7.88
CA LEU A 220 -4.75 -22.32 7.69
C LEU A 220 -6.07 -21.58 7.50
N VAL A 221 -6.98 -22.05 6.64
CA VAL A 221 -8.27 -21.39 6.38
C VAL A 221 -9.10 -21.33 7.66
N VAL A 222 -9.12 -22.40 8.45
CA VAL A 222 -9.78 -22.43 9.76
C VAL A 222 -9.15 -21.43 10.72
N ARG A 223 -7.81 -21.41 10.80
CA ARG A 223 -7.08 -20.49 11.68
C ARG A 223 -7.27 -19.04 11.27
N TRP A 224 -7.30 -18.76 9.96
CA TRP A 224 -7.58 -17.43 9.42
C TRP A 224 -9.02 -17.01 9.75
N ALA A 225 -10.01 -17.89 9.61
CA ALA A 225 -11.41 -17.59 9.90
C ALA A 225 -11.67 -17.31 11.39
N ASN A 226 -11.03 -18.07 12.27
CA ASN A 226 -11.17 -17.95 13.72
C ASN A 226 -10.25 -16.87 14.34
N TYR A 227 -9.42 -16.20 13.53
CA TYR A 227 -8.50 -15.20 14.04
C TYR A 227 -9.25 -13.92 14.43
N SER A 228 -9.22 -13.58 15.71
CA SER A 228 -9.70 -12.30 16.26
C SER A 228 -8.51 -11.44 16.68
N TYR A 229 -8.54 -10.15 16.36
CA TYR A 229 -7.53 -9.21 16.85
C TYR A 229 -7.64 -9.10 18.38
N SER A 230 -6.57 -9.39 19.12
CA SER A 230 -6.53 -9.27 20.59
C SER A 230 -6.35 -7.81 21.07
N SER A 231 -7.02 -6.86 20.43
CA SER A 231 -6.99 -5.45 20.80
C SER A 231 -8.37 -4.79 20.76
N ASP A 232 -9.39 -5.52 21.22
CA ASP A 232 -10.68 -4.95 21.65
C ASP A 232 -10.83 -5.13 23.17
N THR A 233 -10.03 -4.42 23.98
CA THR A 233 -10.46 -4.08 25.35
C THR A 233 -11.38 -2.87 25.30
N SER A 234 -12.54 -3.04 24.67
CA SER A 234 -13.74 -2.24 24.95
C SER A 234 -14.99 -3.04 24.61
N SER A 235 -15.38 -3.89 25.56
CA SER A 235 -16.75 -4.37 25.86
C SER A 235 -17.52 -5.17 24.79
N PRO A 236 -18.04 -6.37 25.15
CA PRO A 236 -18.97 -7.12 24.31
C PRO A 236 -20.38 -6.52 24.45
N LYS A 237 -21.04 -6.18 23.33
CA LYS A 237 -22.51 -6.06 23.32
C LYS A 237 -23.11 -7.34 22.76
N ASN A 238 -23.48 -8.20 23.71
CA ASN A 238 -24.38 -9.33 23.50
C ASN A 238 -25.68 -8.88 22.82
N SER A 239 -26.05 -9.64 21.79
CA SER A 239 -27.41 -9.79 21.29
C SER A 239 -28.28 -10.54 22.32
N THR A 240 -29.44 -9.98 22.69
CA THR A 240 -30.64 -10.75 23.11
C THR A 240 -31.94 -10.00 22.81
N ASN A 241 -32.79 -10.66 22.00
CA ASN A 241 -34.26 -10.75 22.03
C ASN A 241 -35.21 -9.57 21.70
N THR A 242 -35.88 -9.74 20.54
CA THR A 242 -37.34 -9.83 20.28
C THR A 242 -38.32 -9.53 21.42
N GLN A 243 -39.22 -8.52 21.25
CA GLN A 243 -40.66 -8.69 20.96
C GLN A 243 -41.49 -7.38 21.09
N VAL A 244 -42.36 -7.19 20.09
CA VAL A 244 -43.74 -6.63 20.04
C VAL A 244 -44.11 -5.23 20.58
N ASP A 245 -44.77 -4.46 19.71
CA ASP A 245 -46.05 -3.72 19.84
C ASP A 245 -45.98 -2.42 19.00
N SER A 246 -46.76 -2.18 17.93
CA SER A 246 -48.22 -2.07 17.75
C SER A 246 -48.58 -0.61 17.40
N LEU A 247 -49.30 -0.42 16.27
CA LEU A 247 -50.06 0.78 15.83
C LEU A 247 -49.24 2.06 15.47
N SER A 248 -49.59 2.93 14.52
CA SER A 248 -50.64 3.00 13.49
C SER A 248 -50.42 4.30 12.66
N THR A 249 -50.94 4.30 11.43
CA THR A 249 -51.53 5.44 10.70
C THR A 249 -50.69 6.66 10.22
N THR A 250 -50.70 6.78 8.88
CA THR A 250 -50.97 7.99 8.05
C THR A 250 -50.00 9.17 8.07
N SER A 251 -49.43 9.45 6.90
CA SER A 251 -49.18 10.83 6.46
C SER A 251 -49.23 10.95 4.93
N SER A 252 -50.30 11.59 4.46
CA SER A 252 -50.44 12.12 3.11
C SER A 252 -50.07 13.61 3.13
N GLN A 253 -49.25 14.00 2.14
CA GLN A 253 -49.35 15.18 1.29
C GLN A 253 -49.59 16.61 1.86
N SER A 254 -48.77 17.51 1.27
CA SER A 254 -49.11 18.81 0.65
C SER A 254 -48.89 20.12 1.41
N SER A 255 -48.09 20.99 0.75
CA SER A 255 -48.23 22.45 0.51
C SER A 255 -48.36 23.40 1.72
N SER A 256 -47.82 24.62 1.75
CA SER A 256 -47.63 25.64 0.72
C SER A 256 -46.75 26.79 1.25
N SER A 257 -45.94 27.36 0.36
CA SER A 257 -45.50 28.77 0.22
C SER A 257 -45.89 29.83 1.27
N ASN A 258 -44.95 30.75 1.57
CA ASN A 258 -45.12 32.18 1.33
C ASN A 258 -43.79 32.95 1.27
N ALA A 259 -43.75 33.91 0.35
CA ALA A 259 -42.64 34.78 -0.03
C ALA A 259 -42.60 36.07 0.81
N SER A 260 -41.44 36.76 0.85
CA SER A 260 -41.24 38.16 0.41
C SER A 260 -39.98 38.82 0.98
N MET A 261 -39.24 39.49 0.07
CA MET A 261 -38.30 40.61 0.27
C MET A 261 -39.10 41.94 0.38
N PRO A 262 -38.56 43.14 0.79
CA PRO A 262 -37.38 43.82 0.18
C PRO A 262 -36.54 44.72 1.17
N SER A 263 -35.25 45.01 0.91
CA SER A 263 -34.60 46.23 0.33
C SER A 263 -34.11 47.33 1.31
N GLU A 264 -32.95 47.91 0.95
CA GLU A 264 -32.42 49.29 1.19
C GLU A 264 -31.20 49.54 2.12
N LEU A 265 -30.24 50.27 1.53
CA LEU A 265 -29.01 50.97 1.99
C LEU A 265 -29.38 52.44 2.36
N PRO A 266 -28.58 53.26 3.11
CA PRO A 266 -27.34 53.90 2.57
C PRO A 266 -26.22 54.37 3.58
N GLU A 267 -25.06 54.76 3.01
CA GLU A 267 -24.08 55.88 3.30
C GLU A 267 -23.89 56.44 4.75
N SER A 268 -22.74 56.93 5.28
CA SER A 268 -21.47 57.51 4.78
C SER A 268 -20.49 57.91 5.94
N LEU A 269 -19.18 58.02 5.59
CA LEU A 269 -18.13 59.02 5.95
C LEU A 269 -17.49 59.22 7.37
N ASN A 270 -16.14 59.17 7.32
CA ASN A 270 -15.07 59.98 7.94
C ASN A 270 -14.79 59.99 9.45
N GLU A 271 -13.53 59.69 9.81
CA GLU A 271 -12.60 60.69 10.38
C GLU A 271 -11.12 60.29 10.19
N ASN A 272 -10.31 61.27 9.77
CA ASN A 272 -8.86 61.23 9.55
C ASN A 272 -8.09 61.34 10.88
N LEU A 273 -6.86 60.80 10.93
CA LEU A 273 -5.69 61.58 11.39
C LEU A 273 -4.36 60.94 10.92
N ASP A 274 -3.80 61.49 9.85
CA ASP A 274 -2.36 61.44 9.57
C ASP A 274 -1.65 62.33 10.61
N ASP A 275 -0.50 61.90 11.14
CA ASP A 275 0.71 62.72 11.07
C ASP A 275 1.98 62.01 11.57
N ALA A 276 3.06 62.32 10.86
CA ALA A 276 4.47 62.24 11.23
C ALA A 276 5.20 60.89 11.07
N ILE A 277 5.48 60.59 9.80
CA ILE A 277 6.84 60.25 9.33
C ILE A 277 7.86 61.13 10.05
N ASN A 278 8.77 60.54 10.84
CA ASN A 278 10.13 61.05 10.91
C ASN A 278 11.13 59.97 11.35
N TYR A 279 12.28 60.00 10.67
CA TYR A 279 13.51 59.24 10.92
C TYR A 279 13.66 57.85 10.28
N LEU A 280 13.81 57.88 8.95
CA LEU A 280 14.93 57.18 8.33
C LEU A 280 16.10 58.16 8.19
N GLN A 281 17.29 57.82 8.70
CA GLN A 281 18.53 57.79 7.92
C GLN A 281 19.79 57.45 8.75
N LEU A 282 20.51 56.42 8.25
CA LEU A 282 21.99 56.25 8.20
C LEU A 282 22.69 55.89 9.54
N THR A 283 23.64 54.96 9.66
CA THR A 283 24.46 54.12 8.76
C THR A 283 25.23 53.11 9.62
N ASP A 284 25.62 51.99 9.01
CA ASP A 284 26.84 51.19 9.25
C ASP A 284 27.15 50.66 10.66
N ASN A 285 27.06 49.34 10.83
CA ASN A 285 28.25 48.50 11.06
C ASN A 285 27.87 47.01 10.95
N ALA A 286 28.64 46.29 10.14
CA ALA A 286 28.65 44.85 10.06
C ALA A 286 29.07 44.23 11.40
N ASP A 287 28.41 43.14 11.81
CA ASP A 287 29.12 42.00 12.39
C ASP A 287 28.24 40.74 12.44
N ALA A 288 28.91 39.61 12.27
CA ALA A 288 28.39 38.27 12.06
C ALA A 288 27.40 37.80 13.14
N GLY A 289 26.20 37.40 12.72
CA GLY A 289 25.22 36.81 13.64
C GLY A 289 23.95 36.19 13.04
N THR A 290 23.65 36.37 11.76
CA THR A 290 22.36 35.93 11.17
C THR A 290 22.46 34.61 10.39
N LEU A 291 23.06 33.58 10.99
CA LEU A 291 23.04 32.21 10.46
C LEU A 291 22.40 31.18 11.39
N ASN A 292 21.68 31.61 12.44
CA ASN A 292 21.01 30.71 13.38
C ASN A 292 19.50 30.93 13.51
N GLU A 293 18.87 31.67 12.59
CA GLU A 293 17.45 32.03 12.68
C GLU A 293 16.59 31.47 11.53
N LEU A 294 17.09 30.44 10.83
CA LEU A 294 16.33 29.67 9.83
C LEU A 294 16.25 28.16 10.13
N ASN A 295 16.62 27.72 11.35
CA ASN A 295 16.59 26.30 11.77
C ASN A 295 15.68 25.99 12.98
N LYS A 296 14.69 26.85 13.25
CA LYS A 296 13.50 26.53 14.06
C LYS A 296 12.33 26.78 13.11
N GLU A 297 11.50 25.84 12.68
CA GLU A 297 10.92 24.69 13.36
C GLU A 297 10.90 23.50 12.40
N ILE A 298 11.65 22.44 12.71
CA ILE A 298 11.19 21.10 12.36
C ILE A 298 10.47 20.65 13.62
N ASP A 299 9.15 20.82 13.63
CA ASP A 299 8.28 20.12 14.57
C ASP A 299 8.48 18.62 14.35
N VAL A 300 9.45 18.06 15.05
CA VAL A 300 9.45 16.65 15.42
C VAL A 300 8.47 16.55 16.58
N GLU A 301 7.17 16.65 16.26
CA GLU A 301 6.17 16.08 17.14
C GLU A 301 6.54 14.61 17.27
N ASN A 302 6.79 14.16 18.51
CA ASN A 302 6.85 12.74 18.82
C ASN A 302 5.46 12.18 18.50
N ASP A 303 5.27 11.70 17.27
CA ASP A 303 4.13 10.87 16.92
C ASP A 303 4.21 9.65 17.84
N GLU A 304 3.29 9.58 18.80
CA GLU A 304 2.99 8.36 19.54
C GLU A 304 2.85 7.22 18.52
N GLU A 305 3.57 6.11 18.71
CA GLU A 305 3.55 4.93 17.84
C GLU A 305 2.12 4.36 17.77
N ASP A 306 1.31 4.94 16.89
CA ASP A 306 -0.02 4.48 16.54
C ASP A 306 0.10 3.38 15.48
N ASP A 307 -0.80 2.40 15.53
CA ASP A 307 -0.93 1.25 14.61
C ASP A 307 -0.95 1.58 13.09
N ILE A 308 -0.96 2.86 12.72
CA ILE A 308 -0.97 3.40 11.35
C ILE A 308 0.35 3.14 10.61
N ASP A 309 1.48 3.09 11.33
CA ASP A 309 2.81 2.84 10.75
C ASP A 309 3.16 1.36 10.64
N LYS A 310 2.28 0.46 11.10
CA LYS A 310 2.54 -0.97 11.09
C LYS A 310 2.25 -1.57 9.71
N PHE A 311 3.31 -1.96 9.02
CA PHE A 311 3.23 -2.67 7.75
C PHE A 311 3.57 -4.17 7.92
N PRO A 312 2.80 -5.11 7.35
CA PRO A 312 1.58 -4.92 6.57
C PRO A 312 0.34 -4.64 7.44
N LYS A 313 -0.59 -3.83 6.91
CA LYS A 313 -1.83 -3.51 7.63
C LYS A 313 -2.71 -4.75 7.81
N PRO A 314 -3.21 -5.01 9.02
CA PRO A 314 -4.25 -5.98 9.30
C PRO A 314 -5.44 -6.01 8.34
N TRP A 315 -5.84 -7.18 7.83
CA TRP A 315 -7.19 -7.31 7.29
C TRP A 315 -8.26 -7.28 8.39
N ARG A 316 -9.22 -6.35 8.26
CA ARG A 316 -10.25 -5.98 9.26
C ARG A 316 -11.70 -6.24 8.80
N GLY A 317 -11.92 -6.92 7.68
CA GLY A 317 -13.27 -7.20 7.17
C GLY A 317 -13.99 -8.36 7.89
N ASP A 318 -15.18 -8.72 7.38
CA ASP A 318 -15.93 -9.89 7.88
C ASP A 318 -15.35 -11.21 7.36
N ARG A 319 -14.59 -11.90 8.22
CA ARG A 319 -13.89 -13.15 7.90
C ARG A 319 -14.86 -14.27 7.51
N LEU A 320 -16.06 -14.30 8.11
CA LEU A 320 -17.03 -15.37 7.88
C LEU A 320 -17.68 -15.25 6.50
N ALA A 321 -17.85 -14.03 5.98
CA ALA A 321 -18.36 -13.80 4.63
C ALA A 321 -17.38 -14.28 3.54
N ALA A 322 -16.07 -14.20 3.78
CA ALA A 322 -15.05 -14.64 2.83
C ALA A 322 -14.72 -16.14 2.91
N LEU A 323 -15.12 -16.80 4.00
CA LEU A 323 -14.84 -18.20 4.29
C LEU A 323 -15.29 -19.19 3.19
N PRO A 324 -16.50 -19.11 2.61
CA PRO A 324 -16.92 -20.02 1.54
C PRO A 324 -15.99 -19.97 0.32
N SER A 325 -15.53 -18.77 -0.03
CA SER A 325 -14.64 -18.58 -1.18
C SER A 325 -13.27 -19.22 -0.95
N LEU A 326 -12.74 -19.16 0.28
CA LEU A 326 -11.48 -19.79 0.64
C LEU A 326 -11.60 -21.32 0.77
N LEU A 327 -12.70 -21.82 1.34
CA LEU A 327 -12.96 -23.27 1.43
C LEU A 327 -13.11 -23.90 0.05
N ASN A 328 -13.63 -23.15 -0.93
CA ASN A 328 -13.72 -23.60 -2.30
C ASN A 328 -12.34 -23.88 -2.95
N CYS A 329 -11.27 -23.27 -2.45
CA CYS A 329 -9.90 -23.52 -2.91
C CYS A 329 -9.28 -24.80 -2.33
N VAL A 330 -9.88 -25.37 -1.27
CA VAL A 330 -9.40 -26.59 -0.63
C VAL A 330 -9.90 -27.81 -1.40
N ARG A 331 -9.00 -28.75 -1.70
CA ARG A 331 -9.32 -29.99 -2.41
C ARG A 331 -9.61 -31.11 -1.43
N PHE A 332 -10.78 -31.05 -0.78
CA PHE A 332 -11.27 -32.10 0.12
C PHE A 332 -11.20 -33.53 -0.45
N PRO A 333 -11.43 -33.80 -1.76
CA PRO A 333 -11.34 -35.15 -2.32
C PRO A 333 -9.96 -35.83 -2.20
N ILE A 334 -8.89 -35.06 -1.98
CA ILE A 334 -7.50 -35.54 -1.87
C ILE A 334 -7.07 -35.75 -0.41
N MET A 335 -7.82 -35.19 0.55
CA MET A 335 -7.55 -35.32 1.98
C MET A 335 -7.93 -36.71 2.49
N LYS A 336 -7.29 -37.21 3.56
CA LYS A 336 -7.63 -38.52 4.12
C LYS A 336 -9.06 -38.54 4.68
N LYS A 337 -9.85 -39.57 4.33
CA LYS A 337 -11.19 -39.84 4.88
C LYS A 337 -11.28 -39.65 6.41
N GLN A 338 -10.33 -40.20 7.17
CA GLN A 338 -10.31 -40.08 8.64
C GLN A 338 -10.22 -38.62 9.10
N TYR A 339 -9.42 -37.80 8.42
CA TYR A 339 -9.25 -36.39 8.74
C TYR A 339 -10.52 -35.58 8.45
N ILE A 340 -11.22 -35.89 7.35
CA ILE A 340 -12.50 -35.25 7.01
C ILE A 340 -13.54 -35.55 8.11
N CYS A 341 -13.69 -36.82 8.51
CA CYS A 341 -14.63 -37.21 9.57
C CYS A 341 -14.31 -36.58 10.94
N GLU A 342 -13.03 -36.51 11.31
CA GLU A 342 -12.65 -36.09 12.67
C GLU A 342 -12.55 -34.56 12.81
N LYS A 343 -11.96 -33.88 11.82
CA LYS A 343 -11.66 -32.44 11.90
C LYS A 343 -12.63 -31.56 11.13
N VAL A 344 -13.11 -32.00 9.97
CA VAL A 344 -13.99 -31.20 9.11
C VAL A 344 -15.44 -31.31 9.57
N ASP A 345 -15.95 -32.54 9.76
CA ASP A 345 -17.30 -32.76 10.30
C ASP A 345 -17.42 -32.35 11.77
N GLY A 346 -16.31 -32.44 12.52
CA GLY A 346 -16.24 -32.07 13.93
C GLY A 346 -16.34 -30.57 14.22
N ASN A 347 -16.21 -29.69 13.20
CA ASN A 347 -16.23 -28.24 13.39
C ASN A 347 -17.58 -27.63 12.98
N PRO A 348 -18.49 -27.34 13.94
CA PRO A 348 -19.85 -26.90 13.63
C PRO A 348 -19.91 -25.52 12.96
N THR A 349 -18.95 -24.63 13.24
CA THR A 349 -18.88 -23.28 12.65
C THR A 349 -18.61 -23.34 11.15
N ILE A 350 -17.74 -24.25 10.73
CA ILE A 350 -17.39 -24.43 9.31
C ILE A 350 -18.51 -25.18 8.59
N MET A 351 -19.13 -26.15 9.24
CA MET A 351 -20.28 -26.90 8.70
C MET A 351 -21.57 -26.08 8.58
N ALA A 352 -21.70 -24.99 9.33
CA ALA A 352 -22.78 -24.02 9.20
C ALA A 352 -22.60 -23.08 8.00
N THR A 353 -21.39 -23.04 7.40
CA THR A 353 -21.09 -22.21 6.24
C THR A 353 -21.79 -22.75 5.00
N ASP A 354 -22.39 -21.85 4.22
CA ASP A 354 -23.12 -22.23 3.01
C ASP A 354 -22.18 -22.89 1.97
N GLY A 355 -22.66 -23.93 1.30
CA GLY A 355 -21.90 -24.73 0.33
C GLY A 355 -20.87 -25.72 0.89
N MET A 356 -20.54 -25.69 2.19
CA MET A 356 -19.54 -26.61 2.77
C MET A 356 -20.01 -28.07 2.78
N LYS A 357 -21.30 -28.29 3.07
CA LYS A 357 -21.90 -29.62 3.07
C LYS A 357 -21.77 -30.30 1.71
N ASP A 358 -21.94 -29.56 0.63
CA ASP A 358 -21.80 -30.10 -0.73
C ASP A 358 -20.35 -30.48 -1.05
N LEU A 359 -19.37 -29.67 -0.60
CA LEU A 359 -17.94 -29.96 -0.77
C LEU A 359 -17.52 -31.23 -0.01
N VAL A 360 -18.02 -31.42 1.21
CA VAL A 360 -17.76 -32.64 1.99
C VAL A 360 -18.45 -33.86 1.41
N ILE A 361 -19.69 -33.72 0.95
CA ILE A 361 -20.41 -34.79 0.25
C ILE A 361 -19.66 -35.20 -1.02
N GLU A 362 -19.13 -34.25 -1.80
CA GLU A 362 -18.27 -34.53 -2.96
C GLU A 362 -17.03 -35.33 -2.55
N ALA A 363 -16.35 -34.92 -1.48
CA ALA A 363 -15.16 -35.59 -0.98
C ALA A 363 -15.44 -37.02 -0.51
N TYR A 364 -16.54 -37.24 0.23
CA TYR A 364 -16.95 -38.59 0.63
C TYR A 364 -17.32 -39.46 -0.57
N ARG A 365 -18.06 -38.91 -1.54
CA ARG A 365 -18.37 -39.61 -2.81
C ARG A 365 -17.10 -40.02 -3.52
N HIS A 366 -16.10 -39.14 -3.63
CA HIS A 366 -14.82 -39.49 -4.25
C HIS A 366 -14.11 -40.66 -3.54
N HIS A 367 -14.07 -40.65 -2.21
CA HIS A 367 -13.47 -41.74 -1.43
C HIS A 367 -14.24 -43.07 -1.54
N LEU A 368 -15.57 -43.01 -1.56
CA LEU A 368 -16.44 -44.17 -1.83
C LEU A 368 -16.25 -44.71 -3.26
N MET A 369 -15.99 -43.84 -4.22
CA MET A 369 -15.75 -44.21 -5.62
C MET A 369 -14.34 -44.77 -5.85
N LEU A 370 -13.33 -44.40 -5.06
CA LEU A 370 -12.01 -45.05 -5.09
C LEU A 370 -12.07 -46.54 -4.71
N GLU A 371 -13.12 -46.95 -3.98
CA GLU A 371 -13.39 -48.35 -3.63
C GLU A 371 -14.13 -49.12 -4.76
N LEU A 372 -14.52 -48.45 -5.86
CA LEU A 372 -15.25 -49.04 -7.01
C LEU A 372 -14.55 -48.75 -8.35
N PRO A 373 -14.39 -49.73 -9.26
CA PRO A 373 -13.66 -49.52 -10.50
C PRO A 373 -14.56 -48.86 -11.56
N SER A 374 -14.53 -47.52 -11.68
CA SER A 374 -14.51 -46.77 -12.96
C SER A 374 -14.91 -45.29 -12.80
N SER A 375 -13.96 -44.42 -13.12
CA SER A 375 -14.09 -43.18 -13.93
C SER A 375 -15.35 -42.30 -13.74
N VAL A 376 -15.23 -41.30 -12.86
CA VAL A 376 -15.59 -39.90 -13.17
C VAL A 376 -14.53 -39.01 -12.52
N ALA A 377 -13.64 -38.43 -13.31
CA ALA A 377 -12.62 -37.51 -12.81
C ALA A 377 -13.25 -36.11 -12.61
N SER A 378 -13.50 -35.73 -11.35
CA SER A 378 -13.74 -34.33 -10.99
C SER A 378 -12.45 -33.51 -11.18
N ASN A 379 -12.55 -32.26 -11.64
CA ASN A 379 -11.40 -31.37 -11.78
C ASN A 379 -10.63 -31.12 -10.45
N ARG A 380 -11.24 -31.43 -9.30
CA ARG A 380 -10.66 -31.34 -7.94
C ARG A 380 -9.85 -32.57 -7.49
N VAL A 381 -9.71 -33.58 -8.35
CA VAL A 381 -9.03 -34.86 -8.02
C VAL A 381 -7.51 -34.79 -8.24
N ASN A 382 -7.01 -33.74 -8.89
CA ASN A 382 -5.59 -33.57 -9.17
C ASN A 382 -4.84 -32.92 -8.00
N HIS A 383 -3.72 -33.54 -7.60
CA HIS A 383 -2.78 -32.93 -6.66
C HIS A 383 -2.19 -31.65 -7.26
N ARG A 384 -1.87 -30.66 -6.43
CA ARG A 384 -1.07 -29.50 -6.84
C ARG A 384 0.27 -29.99 -7.38
N ARG A 385 0.65 -29.56 -8.59
CA ARG A 385 1.87 -30.04 -9.28
C ARG A 385 2.83 -28.88 -9.50
N ARG A 386 4.05 -28.98 -8.94
CA ARG A 386 5.17 -28.12 -9.36
C ARG A 386 5.52 -28.42 -10.81
N LYS A 387 5.44 -27.43 -11.69
CA LYS A 387 6.14 -27.49 -12.99
C LYS A 387 7.62 -27.25 -12.73
N MET A 388 8.47 -28.23 -13.02
CA MET A 388 9.91 -27.97 -13.10
C MET A 388 10.15 -27.03 -14.28
N LYS A 389 10.66 -25.82 -14.03
CA LYS A 389 11.20 -24.98 -15.10
C LYS A 389 12.39 -25.73 -15.70
N VAL A 390 12.24 -26.21 -16.93
CA VAL A 390 13.39 -26.58 -17.76
C VAL A 390 14.12 -25.26 -18.04
N ILE A 391 15.38 -25.19 -17.59
CA ILE A 391 16.29 -24.11 -17.94
C ILE A 391 16.79 -24.48 -19.34
N ASP A 392 16.25 -23.82 -20.37
CA ASP A 392 16.82 -23.82 -21.71
C ASP A 392 17.81 -22.65 -21.87
#